data_AF-A0A848WST4-F1
#
_entry.id   AF-A0A848WST4-F1
#
_cell.length_a   1.000
_cell.length_b   1.000
_cell.length_c   1.000
_cell.angle_alpha   90.00
_cell.angle_beta   90.00
_cell.angle_gamma   90.00
#
_symmetry.space_group_name_H-M   'P 1'
#
loop_
_entity.id
_entity.type
_entity.pdbx_description
1 polymer ?
#
loop_
_entity_poly.entity_id
_entity_poly.type
_entity_poly.pdbx_seq_one_letter_code
_entity_poly.pdbx_strand_id
1 'polypeptide(L)'
;MSRSMSRRKSTQRTEQSMLPVLIQVFAGFTKLDGQVNESEIDSILGFLRYDYPETVYSELRELYIQALGQSQNLDAIAEDLASTLPLEEKILLGVQLYVLI
;
A
#
# COMPACT_ATOMS: atom_id res chain seq x y z
N MET A 1 23.00 -25.28 -10.27
CA MET A 1 22.53 -23.88 -10.36
C MET A 1 21.04 -23.84 -10.05
N SER A 2 20.65 -23.64 -8.79
CA SER A 2 19.23 -23.64 -8.39
C SER A 2 19.01 -22.64 -7.26
N ARG A 3 19.00 -21.35 -7.57
CA ARG A 3 18.77 -20.28 -6.57
C ARG A 3 17.86 -19.14 -7.06
N SER A 4 17.00 -19.41 -8.05
CA SER A 4 16.12 -18.39 -8.65
C SER A 4 14.61 -18.57 -8.37
N MET A 5 14.19 -19.66 -7.71
CA MET A 5 12.76 -19.90 -7.45
C MET A 5 12.26 -19.39 -6.09
N SER A 6 13.14 -19.07 -5.14
CA SER A 6 12.71 -18.67 -3.78
C SER A 6 12.45 -17.18 -3.64
N ARG A 7 13.14 -16.33 -4.42
CA ARG A 7 13.06 -14.87 -4.32
C ARG A 7 11.76 -14.28 -4.88
N ARG A 8 11.18 -14.92 -5.91
CA ARG A 8 9.89 -14.52 -6.51
C ARG A 8 8.66 -14.90 -5.66
N LYS A 9 8.75 -16.01 -4.91
CA LYS A 9 7.64 -16.49 -4.07
C LYS A 9 7.46 -15.68 -2.78
N SER A 10 8.54 -15.11 -2.26
CA SER A 10 8.50 -14.23 -1.09
C SER A 10 7.91 -12.86 -1.46
N THR A 11 8.38 -12.23 -2.54
CA THR A 11 7.83 -10.93 -3.00
C THR A 11 6.35 -11.00 -3.33
N GLN A 12 5.87 -12.04 -4.04
CA GLN A 12 4.44 -12.17 -4.35
C GLN A 12 3.54 -12.36 -3.11
N ARG A 13 4.05 -13.01 -2.05
CA ARG A 13 3.29 -13.17 -0.78
C ARG A 13 3.25 -11.87 0.01
N THR A 14 4.37 -11.14 0.06
CA THR A 14 4.46 -9.85 0.72
C THR A 14 3.61 -8.81 -0.02
N GLU A 15 3.62 -8.81 -1.35
CA GLU A 15 2.75 -7.96 -2.18
C GLU A 15 1.26 -8.23 -1.83
N GLN A 16 0.75 -9.46 -1.99
CA GLN A 16 -0.66 -9.73 -1.66
C GLN A 16 -1.03 -9.47 -0.19
N SER A 17 -0.08 -9.53 0.74
CA SER A 17 -0.33 -9.21 2.15
C SER A 17 -0.27 -7.71 2.47
N MET A 18 0.33 -6.88 1.62
CA MET A 18 0.59 -5.46 1.90
C MET A 18 -0.46 -4.51 1.33
N LEU A 19 -1.23 -4.95 0.33
CA LEU A 19 -2.28 -4.14 -0.29
C LEU A 19 -3.25 -3.49 0.73
N PRO A 20 -3.81 -4.22 1.73
CA PRO A 20 -4.72 -3.60 2.69
C PRO A 20 -4.06 -2.49 3.52
N VAL A 21 -2.79 -2.67 3.88
CA VAL A 21 -2.03 -1.68 4.65
C VAL A 21 -1.73 -0.46 3.79
N LEU A 22 -1.31 -0.65 2.54
CA LEU A 22 -1.08 0.44 1.61
C LEU A 22 -2.35 1.27 1.38
N ILE A 23 -3.50 0.62 1.21
CA ILE A 23 -4.80 1.31 1.09
C ILE A 23 -5.07 2.19 2.32
N GLN A 24 -4.86 1.67 3.53
CA GLN A 24 -5.07 2.42 4.77
C GLN A 24 -4.08 3.59 4.91
N VAL A 25 -2.81 3.38 4.57
CA VAL A 25 -1.77 4.40 4.64
C VAL A 25 -2.07 5.55 3.68
N PHE A 26 -2.34 5.24 2.40
CA PHE A 26 -2.68 6.25 1.40
C PHE A 26 -3.97 6.99 1.74
N ALA A 27 -5.02 6.30 2.18
CA ALA A 27 -6.25 6.95 2.63
C ALA A 27 -6.02 7.88 3.83
N GLY A 28 -5.08 7.55 4.71
CA GLY A 28 -4.65 8.43 5.80
C GLY A 28 -3.94 9.68 5.28
N PHE A 29 -2.98 9.52 4.36
CA PHE A 29 -2.25 10.63 3.75
C PHE A 29 -3.15 11.59 2.96
N THR A 30 -4.05 11.07 2.11
CA THR A 30 -5.02 11.88 1.35
C THR A 30 -5.92 12.74 2.26
N LYS A 31 -6.05 12.41 3.55
CA LYS A 31 -6.83 13.19 4.52
C LYS A 31 -6.02 14.15 5.37
N LEU A 32 -4.68 14.09 5.36
CA LEU A 32 -3.83 14.94 6.21
C LEU A 32 -3.98 16.44 5.86
N ASP A 33 -4.09 16.75 4.57
CA ASP A 33 -4.23 18.13 4.11
C ASP A 33 -5.69 18.63 4.14
N GLY A 34 -6.62 17.79 4.66
CA GLY A 34 -8.04 18.12 4.81
C GLY A 34 -8.83 18.23 3.50
N GLN A 35 -8.18 18.05 2.35
CA GLN A 35 -8.80 18.07 1.03
C GLN A 35 -8.53 16.75 0.31
N VAL A 36 -9.59 15.98 0.09
CA VAL A 36 -9.53 14.78 -0.73
C VAL A 36 -9.66 15.21 -2.19
N ASN A 37 -8.62 15.01 -3.00
CA ASN A 37 -8.62 15.32 -4.42
C ASN A 37 -8.85 14.06 -5.27
N GLU A 38 -9.85 14.08 -6.15
CA GLU A 38 -10.14 12.95 -7.06
C GLU A 38 -8.94 12.59 -7.95
N SER A 39 -8.13 13.56 -8.39
CA SER A 39 -6.96 13.28 -9.23
C SER A 39 -5.85 12.54 -8.47
N GLU A 40 -5.73 12.79 -7.16
CA GLU A 40 -4.81 12.08 -6.27
C GLU A 40 -5.28 10.64 -6.06
N ILE A 41 -6.58 10.45 -5.80
CA ILE A 41 -7.19 9.12 -5.70
C ILE A 41 -6.95 8.30 -6.96
N ASP A 42 -7.21 8.88 -8.14
CA ASP A 42 -7.04 8.15 -9.41
C ASP A 42 -5.56 7.80 -9.66
N SER A 43 -4.62 8.64 -9.23
CA SER A 43 -3.18 8.38 -9.31
C SER A 43 -2.76 7.23 -8.39
N ILE A 44 -3.23 7.22 -7.14
CA ILE A 44 -2.96 6.17 -6.16
C ILE A 44 -3.58 4.84 -6.62
N LEU A 45 -4.81 4.85 -7.12
CA LEU A 45 -5.45 3.64 -7.66
C LEU A 45 -4.75 3.12 -8.92
N GLY A 46 -4.25 4.01 -9.78
CA GLY A 46 -3.45 3.65 -10.94
C GLY A 46 -2.14 2.97 -10.55
N PHE A 47 -1.48 3.49 -9.51
CA PHE A 47 -0.28 2.88 -8.94
C PHE A 47 -0.56 1.50 -8.34
N LEU A 48 -1.58 1.39 -7.49
CA LEU A 48 -1.97 0.11 -6.89
C LEU A 48 -2.35 -0.91 -7.95
N ARG A 49 -3.04 -0.51 -9.03
CA ARG A 49 -3.37 -1.42 -10.14
C ARG A 49 -2.14 -1.90 -10.90
N TYR A 50 -1.10 -1.08 -11.00
CA TYR A 50 0.17 -1.45 -11.63
C TYR A 50 0.91 -2.51 -10.80
N ASP A 51 1.01 -2.31 -9.49
CA ASP A 51 1.69 -3.24 -8.57
C ASP A 51 0.85 -4.48 -8.23
N TYR A 52 -0.48 -4.36 -8.28
CA TYR A 52 -1.45 -5.42 -8.02
C TYR A 52 -2.31 -5.69 -9.27
N PRO A 53 -1.70 -6.20 -10.37
CA PRO A 53 -2.37 -6.40 -11.66
C PRO A 53 -3.44 -7.50 -11.63
N GLU A 54 -3.52 -8.28 -10.55
CA GLU A 54 -4.57 -9.29 -10.33
C GLU A 54 -5.84 -8.68 -9.71
N THR A 55 -5.77 -7.52 -9.05
CA THR A 55 -6.91 -6.92 -8.35
C THR A 55 -7.72 -6.00 -9.25
N VAL A 56 -9.02 -6.26 -9.40
CA VAL A 56 -9.88 -5.48 -10.30
C VAL A 56 -9.94 -4.01 -9.85
N TYR A 57 -9.82 -3.08 -10.81
CA TYR A 57 -9.79 -1.64 -10.50
C TYR A 57 -11.03 -1.16 -9.72
N SER A 58 -12.22 -1.68 -10.04
CA SER A 58 -13.45 -1.35 -9.31
C SER A 58 -13.39 -1.80 -7.85
N GLU A 59 -12.85 -2.99 -7.57
CA GLU A 59 -12.68 -3.50 -6.20
C GLU A 59 -11.64 -2.66 -5.43
N LEU A 60 -10.52 -2.31 -6.08
CA LEU A 60 -9.52 -1.39 -5.52
C LEU A 60 -10.14 -0.04 -5.12
N ARG A 61 -10.96 0.53 -6.01
CA ARG A 61 -11.64 1.81 -5.76
C ARG A 61 -12.61 1.71 -4.59
N GLU A 62 -13.39 0.62 -4.50
CA GLU A 62 -14.31 0.38 -3.38
C GLU A 62 -13.57 0.28 -2.05
N LEU A 63 -12.50 -0.51 -1.99
CA LEU A 63 -11.67 -0.64 -0.79
C LEU A 63 -11.06 0.71 -0.36
N TYR A 64 -10.61 1.51 -1.32
CA TYR A 64 -10.03 2.83 -1.06
C TYR A 64 -11.06 3.82 -0.51
N ILE A 65 -12.25 3.90 -1.12
CA ILE A 65 -13.33 4.76 -0.63
C ILE A 65 -13.79 4.34 0.77
N GLN A 66 -13.86 3.04 1.03
CA GLN A 66 -14.16 2.54 2.38
C GLN A 66 -13.10 2.98 3.39
N ALA A 67 -11.80 2.89 3.04
CA ALA A 67 -10.74 3.36 3.89
C ALA A 67 -10.80 4.88 4.14
N LEU A 68 -11.11 5.70 3.12
CA LEU A 68 -11.30 7.15 3.30
C LEU A 68 -12.38 7.48 4.34
N GLY A 69 -13.45 6.68 4.42
CA GLY A 69 -14.52 6.84 5.41
C GLY A 69 -14.19 6.37 6.84
N GLN A 70 -13.07 5.68 7.05
CA GLN A 70 -12.62 5.19 8.35
C GLN A 70 -11.63 6.18 9.01
N SER A 71 -11.36 6.05 10.31
CA SER A 71 -10.24 6.79 10.93
C SER A 71 -8.97 5.96 10.83
N GLN A 72 -7.92 6.51 10.22
CA GLN A 72 -6.64 5.84 10.08
C GLN A 72 -5.77 6.22 11.26
N ASN A 73 -5.36 5.24 12.05
CA ASN A 73 -4.33 5.42 13.06
C ASN A 73 -2.97 5.09 12.41
N LEU A 74 -2.38 6.08 11.74
CA LEU A 74 -1.11 5.91 11.04
C LEU A 74 0.03 5.55 11.99
N ASP A 75 0.01 6.04 13.23
CA ASP A 75 1.00 5.69 14.26
C ASP A 75 0.94 4.20 14.60
N ALA A 76 -0.27 3.67 14.82
CA ALA A 76 -0.46 2.25 15.10
C ALA A 76 -0.06 1.36 13.90
N ILE A 77 -0.35 1.80 12.67
CA ILE A 77 0.08 1.09 11.45
C ILE A 77 1.61 1.10 11.35
N ALA A 78 2.25 2.23 11.63
CA ALA A 78 3.71 2.34 11.61
C ALA A 78 4.37 1.47 12.68
N GLU A 79 3.82 1.43 13.90
CA GLU A 79 4.29 0.56 14.98
C GLU A 79 4.16 -0.93 14.62
N ASP A 80 3.02 -1.34 14.06
CA ASP A 80 2.79 -2.72 13.64
C ASP A 80 3.81 -3.13 12.57
N LEU A 81 3.97 -2.31 11.52
CA LEU A 81 4.94 -2.54 10.45
C LEU A 81 6.39 -2.52 10.96
N ALA A 82 6.69 -1.65 11.93
CA ALA A 82 8.01 -1.62 12.55
C ALA A 82 8.32 -2.90 13.32
N SER A 83 7.31 -3.56 13.89
CA SER A 83 7.49 -4.81 14.63
C SER A 83 7.50 -6.06 13.73
N THR A 84 6.80 -6.02 12.60
CA THR A 84 6.57 -7.19 11.74
C THR A 84 7.47 -7.27 10.52
N LEU A 85 7.86 -6.13 9.92
CA LEU A 85 8.69 -6.15 8.71
C LEU A 85 10.19 -6.29 9.02
N PRO A 86 10.94 -7.10 8.26
CA PRO A 86 12.39 -7.07 8.29
C PRO A 86 12.94 -5.77 7.68
N LEU A 87 14.18 -5.40 8.01
CA LEU A 87 14.78 -4.13 7.61
C LEU A 87 14.73 -3.87 6.09
N GLU A 88 14.98 -4.88 5.26
CA GLU A 88 14.94 -4.76 3.80
C GLU A 88 13.53 -4.41 3.30
N GLU A 89 12.48 -5.00 3.88
CA GLU A 89 11.09 -4.72 3.54
C GLU A 89 10.64 -3.33 4.00
N LYS A 90 11.14 -2.85 5.17
CA LYS A 90 10.91 -1.47 5.61
C LYS A 90 11.50 -0.44 4.65
N ILE A 91 12.70 -0.71 4.14
CA ILE A 91 13.37 0.17 3.17
C ILE A 91 12.57 0.20 1.87
N LEU A 92 12.13 -0.96 1.36
CA LEU A 92 11.31 -1.03 0.16
C LEU A 92 9.98 -0.29 0.33
N LEU A 93 9.29 -0.50 1.45
CA LEU A 93 8.06 0.23 1.77
C LEU A 93 8.30 1.75 1.83
N GLY A 94 9.38 2.19 2.47
CA GLY A 94 9.73 3.61 2.53
C GLY A 94 9.98 4.22 1.15
N VAL A 95 10.65 3.50 0.25
CA VAL A 95 10.83 3.93 -1.15
C VAL A 95 9.50 3.98 -1.89
N GLN A 96 8.63 2.98 -1.71
CA GLN A 96 7.29 2.95 -2.32
C GLN A 96 6.48 4.19 -1.93
N LEU A 97 6.46 4.51 -0.63
CA LEU A 97 5.74 5.67 -0.10
C LEU A 97 6.35 6.99 -0.60
N TYR A 98 7.67 7.11 -0.64
CA TYR A 98 8.36 8.32 -1.13
C TYR A 98 8.09 8.62 -2.62
N VAL A 99 7.85 7.60 -3.46
CA VAL A 99 7.53 7.83 -4.88
C VAL A 99 6.12 8.40 -5.07
N LEU A 100 5.25 8.26 -4.07
CA LEU A 100 3.81 8.50 -4.19
C LEU A 100 3.33 9.76 -3.46
N ILE A 101 4.15 10.30 -2.57
CA ILE A 101 3.90 11.51 -1.77
C ILE A 101 4.89 12.58 -2.20
#